data_AF-R9A7Y0-F1
#
_entry.id   AF-R9A7Y0-F1
#
_cell.length_a   1.000
_cell.length_b   1.000
_cell.length_c   1.000
_cell.angle_alpha   90.00
_cell.angle_beta   90.00
_cell.angle_gamma   90.00
#
_symmetry.space_group_name_H-M   'P 1'
#
loop_
_entity.id
_entity.type
_entity.pdbx_description
1 polymer ?
#
loop_
_entity_poly.entity_id
_entity_poly.type
_entity_poly.pdbx_seq_one_letter_code
_entity_poly.pdbx_strand_id
1 'polypeptide(L)'
;MSARVRILKTNLFLLLVFSQCVLFEPKISKVPDAYVREEVMNTEQKNATRVLTDKIIKLNNEVSAQRKANTLTGQAIKISQAKVTKHNSQRDLARAKETYFVLKEDSSSSKRYLEESQGHELERAKEETRYKTWVQKEKEDKAYLEMKEAALGELIAELELVRSEIAVKFQESQGKTPTDPEYIKKEIYETQYAEKKSDARRRVSDWERVKTEAPSLPKVNLEDSFDDAK
;
A
#
# COMPACT_ATOMS: atom_id res chain seq x y z
N MET A 1 38.68 -10.54 -22.82
CA MET A 1 37.62 -9.53 -23.09
C MET A 1 36.24 -10.21 -23.27
N SER A 2 35.64 -10.80 -22.24
CA SER A 2 34.35 -11.54 -22.37
C SER A 2 33.27 -11.14 -21.34
N ALA A 3 33.65 -10.55 -20.20
CA ALA A 3 32.70 -10.20 -19.14
C ALA A 3 31.84 -8.95 -19.43
N ARG A 4 32.36 -7.97 -20.18
CA ARG A 4 31.65 -6.71 -20.47
C ARG A 4 30.45 -6.89 -21.42
N VAL A 5 30.50 -7.87 -22.31
CA VAL A 5 29.43 -8.16 -23.29
C VAL A 5 28.22 -8.84 -22.63
N ARG A 6 28.45 -9.65 -21.58
CA ARG A 6 27.36 -10.30 -20.84
C ARG A 6 26.54 -9.30 -20.03
N ILE A 7 27.22 -8.36 -19.36
CA ILE A 7 26.57 -7.33 -18.53
C ILE A 7 25.68 -6.41 -19.38
N LEU A 8 26.12 -6.04 -20.58
CA LEU A 8 25.36 -5.19 -21.50
C LEU A 8 24.08 -5.90 -21.99
N LYS A 9 24.14 -7.20 -22.26
CA LYS A 9 22.98 -8.01 -22.69
C LYS A 9 21.96 -8.19 -21.57
N THR A 10 22.38 -8.40 -20.32
CA THR A 10 21.46 -8.51 -19.18
C THR A 10 20.77 -7.19 -18.85
N ASN A 11 21.47 -6.06 -18.93
CA ASN A 11 20.86 -4.75 -18.66
C ASN A 11 19.90 -4.33 -19.78
N LEU A 12 20.22 -4.64 -21.04
CA LEU A 12 19.33 -4.39 -22.17
C LEU A 12 18.07 -5.27 -22.10
N PHE A 13 18.20 -6.53 -21.67
CA PHE A 13 17.06 -7.42 -21.46
C PHE A 13 16.17 -6.94 -20.31
N LEU A 14 16.75 -6.50 -19.18
CA LEU A 14 15.99 -5.92 -18.08
C LEU A 14 15.26 -4.63 -18.49
N LEU A 15 15.89 -3.76 -19.29
CA LEU A 15 15.25 -2.56 -19.82
C LEU A 15 14.13 -2.87 -20.81
N LEU A 16 14.29 -3.88 -21.67
CA LEU A 16 13.25 -4.32 -22.62
C LEU A 16 12.07 -5.00 -21.90
N VAL A 17 12.34 -5.80 -20.87
CA VAL A 17 11.29 -6.41 -20.04
C VAL A 17 10.57 -5.35 -19.22
N PHE A 18 11.28 -4.37 -18.64
CA PHE A 18 10.64 -3.23 -17.98
C PHE A 18 9.83 -2.38 -18.96
N SER A 19 10.32 -2.15 -20.18
CA SER A 19 9.58 -1.41 -21.21
C SER A 19 8.31 -2.15 -21.65
N GLN A 20 8.31 -3.49 -21.68
CA GLN A 20 7.10 -4.29 -21.92
C GLN A 20 6.15 -4.29 -20.72
N CYS A 21 6.66 -4.17 -19.49
CA CYS A 21 5.81 -4.00 -18.29
C CYS A 21 5.26 -2.57 -18.13
N VAL A 22 5.90 -1.55 -18.71
CA VAL A 22 5.43 -0.15 -18.67
C VAL A 22 4.41 0.16 -19.77
N LEU A 23 4.40 -0.60 -20.88
CA LEU A 23 3.46 -0.41 -21.99
C LEU A 23 2.16 -1.23 -21.87
N PHE A 24 2.09 -2.16 -20.93
CA PHE A 24 0.81 -2.76 -20.53
C PHE A 24 0.31 -2.04 -19.29
N GLU A 25 -0.19 -0.83 -19.48
CA GLU A 25 -1.25 -0.35 -18.60
C GLU A 25 -2.32 -1.45 -18.58
N PRO A 26 -2.76 -1.94 -17.40
CA PRO A 26 -3.86 -2.88 -17.34
C PRO A 26 -5.01 -2.24 -18.11
N LYS A 27 -5.53 -2.91 -19.16
CA LYS A 27 -6.66 -2.38 -19.93
C LYS A 27 -7.74 -1.95 -18.94
N ILE A 28 -7.88 -0.64 -18.76
CA ILE A 28 -8.77 -0.02 -17.77
C ILE A 28 -10.23 -0.37 -18.09
N SER A 29 -10.50 -0.77 -19.34
CA SER A 29 -11.83 -1.03 -19.85
C SER A 29 -11.96 -2.43 -20.46
N LYS A 30 -12.94 -3.18 -19.97
CA LYS A 30 -13.46 -4.40 -20.62
C LYS A 30 -14.36 -4.10 -21.82
N VAL A 31 -14.95 -2.91 -21.88
CA VAL A 31 -15.73 -2.45 -23.06
C VAL A 31 -14.75 -2.00 -24.15
N PRO A 32 -14.78 -2.60 -25.36
CA PRO A 32 -13.87 -2.22 -26.44
C PRO A 32 -14.01 -0.74 -26.81
N ASP A 33 -12.90 -0.02 -26.93
CA ASP A 33 -12.88 1.42 -27.30
C ASP A 33 -13.59 1.68 -28.64
N ALA A 34 -13.58 0.70 -29.55
CA ALA A 34 -14.26 0.78 -30.84
C ALA A 34 -15.77 1.06 -30.74
N TYR A 35 -16.40 0.68 -29.62
CA TYR A 35 -17.83 0.88 -29.38
C TYR A 35 -18.14 2.15 -28.58
N VAL A 36 -17.13 2.88 -28.12
CA VAL A 36 -17.30 4.13 -27.35
C VAL A 36 -17.05 5.31 -28.30
N ARG A 37 -18.07 5.69 -29.07
CA ARG A 37 -18.01 6.76 -30.07
C ARG A 37 -18.62 8.07 -29.55
N GLU A 38 -17.90 9.17 -29.67
CA GLU A 38 -18.39 10.50 -29.24
C GLU A 38 -19.67 10.97 -29.95
N GLU A 39 -19.94 10.43 -31.13
CA GLU A 39 -21.10 10.75 -31.97
C GLU A 39 -22.42 10.30 -31.34
N VAL A 40 -22.39 9.22 -30.54
CA VAL A 40 -23.57 8.69 -29.84
C VAL A 40 -23.64 9.09 -28.37
N MET A 41 -22.64 9.81 -27.87
CA MET A 41 -22.58 10.27 -26.49
C MET A 41 -23.40 11.55 -26.32
N ASN A 42 -24.30 11.58 -25.33
CA ASN A 42 -24.91 12.83 -24.90
C ASN A 42 -23.90 13.70 -24.10
N THR A 43 -24.24 14.97 -23.86
CA THR A 43 -23.38 15.92 -23.13
C THR A 43 -23.05 15.45 -21.70
N GLU A 44 -24.01 14.81 -21.03
CA GLU A 44 -23.84 14.26 -19.68
C GLU A 44 -22.83 13.10 -19.66
N GLN A 45 -22.91 12.18 -20.62
CA GLN A 45 -21.99 11.05 -20.78
C GLN A 45 -20.57 11.53 -21.13
N LYS A 46 -20.44 12.57 -21.98
CA LYS A 46 -19.12 13.18 -22.27
C LYS A 46 -18.48 13.76 -21.01
N ASN A 47 -19.27 14.49 -20.22
CA ASN A 47 -18.77 15.05 -18.98
C ASN A 47 -18.46 13.96 -17.93
N ALA A 48 -19.33 12.96 -17.79
CA ALA A 48 -19.17 11.86 -16.85
C ALA A 48 -17.88 11.06 -17.14
N THR A 49 -17.66 10.66 -18.40
CA THR A 49 -16.45 9.93 -18.81
C THR A 49 -15.18 10.73 -18.50
N ARG A 50 -15.17 12.03 -18.78
CA ARG A 50 -14.03 12.91 -18.47
C ARG A 50 -13.78 12.99 -16.96
N VAL A 51 -14.81 13.35 -16.19
CA VAL A 51 -14.70 13.56 -14.73
C VAL A 51 -14.31 12.26 -14.02
N LEU A 52 -14.87 11.11 -14.42
CA LEU A 52 -14.52 9.81 -13.85
C LEU A 52 -13.07 9.45 -14.17
N THR A 53 -12.62 9.68 -15.41
CA THR A 53 -11.23 9.43 -15.81
C THR A 53 -10.25 10.25 -14.98
N ASP A 54 -10.50 11.55 -14.81
CA ASP A 54 -9.65 12.43 -14.00
C ASP A 54 -9.59 11.97 -12.53
N LYS A 55 -10.74 11.57 -11.96
CA LYS A 55 -10.81 11.03 -10.60
C LYS A 55 -10.04 9.72 -10.46
N ILE A 56 -10.15 8.80 -11.42
CA ILE A 56 -9.42 7.53 -11.45
C ILE A 56 -7.91 7.78 -11.47
N ILE A 57 -7.43 8.66 -12.35
CA ILE A 57 -5.99 9.00 -12.44
C ILE A 57 -5.49 9.56 -11.11
N LYS A 58 -6.22 10.54 -10.54
CA LYS A 58 -5.85 11.14 -9.26
C LYS A 58 -5.81 10.10 -8.14
N LEU A 59 -6.84 9.29 -8.01
CA LEU A 59 -6.94 8.29 -6.94
C LEU A 59 -5.91 7.16 -7.11
N ASN A 60 -5.58 6.77 -8.34
CA ASN A 60 -4.52 5.80 -8.62
C ASN A 60 -3.14 6.32 -8.21
N ASN A 61 -2.88 7.61 -8.41
CA ASN A 61 -1.66 8.26 -7.91
C ASN A 61 -1.62 8.27 -6.37
N GLU A 62 -2.74 8.55 -5.71
CA GLU A 62 -2.87 8.47 -4.24
C GLU A 62 -2.59 7.03 -3.73
N VAL A 63 -3.20 6.01 -4.35
CA VAL A 63 -2.98 4.59 -4.01
C VAL A 63 -1.51 4.21 -4.17
N SER A 64 -0.88 4.65 -5.27
CA SER A 64 0.54 4.39 -5.53
C SER A 64 1.45 5.04 -4.50
N ALA A 65 1.15 6.27 -4.08
CA ALA A 65 1.86 6.95 -3.00
C ALA A 65 1.68 6.20 -1.66
N GLN A 66 0.45 5.77 -1.36
CA GLN A 66 0.15 5.03 -0.14
C GLN A 66 0.87 3.67 -0.08
N ARG A 67 0.96 2.93 -1.19
CA ARG A 67 1.74 1.68 -1.25
C ARG A 67 3.22 1.89 -0.87
N LYS A 68 3.81 3.01 -1.31
CA LYS A 68 5.17 3.39 -0.93
C LYS A 68 5.26 3.70 0.57
N ALA A 69 4.31 4.45 1.11
CA ALA A 69 4.24 4.76 2.54
C ALA A 69 4.14 3.48 3.39
N ASN A 70 3.26 2.54 3.03
CA ASN A 70 3.12 1.26 3.74
C ASN A 70 4.41 0.44 3.71
N THR A 71 5.16 0.50 2.61
CA THR A 71 6.48 -0.17 2.51
C THR A 71 7.47 0.44 3.50
N LEU A 72 7.50 1.76 3.64
CA LEU A 72 8.34 2.46 4.62
C LEU A 72 7.93 2.11 6.05
N THR A 73 6.63 2.09 6.34
CA THR A 73 6.10 1.64 7.63
C THR A 73 6.57 0.22 7.97
N GLY A 74 6.50 -0.71 7.02
CA GLY A 74 6.99 -2.08 7.21
C GLY A 74 8.50 -2.18 7.41
N GLN A 75 9.30 -1.28 6.81
CA GLN A 75 10.73 -1.18 7.08
C GLN A 75 11.00 -0.65 8.48
N ALA A 76 10.26 0.36 8.92
CA ALA A 76 10.39 0.94 10.25
C ALA A 76 10.11 -0.10 11.35
N ILE A 77 9.09 -0.96 11.18
CA ILE A 77 8.80 -2.09 12.07
C ILE A 77 10.03 -3.00 12.23
N LYS A 78 10.65 -3.38 11.12
CA LYS A 78 11.85 -4.26 11.13
C LYS A 78 13.02 -3.60 11.84
N ILE A 79 13.24 -2.31 11.59
CA ILE A 79 14.30 -1.53 12.25
C ILE A 79 14.05 -1.47 13.76
N SER A 80 12.83 -1.11 14.18
CA SER A 80 12.47 -1.05 15.60
C SER A 80 12.64 -2.40 16.29
N GLN A 81 12.20 -3.49 15.67
CA GLN A 81 12.37 -4.83 16.22
C GLN A 81 13.86 -5.22 16.36
N ALA A 82 14.69 -4.85 15.38
CA ALA A 82 16.14 -5.07 15.46
C ALA A 82 16.78 -4.25 16.61
N LYS A 83 16.36 -2.99 16.80
CA LYS A 83 16.80 -2.15 17.92
C LYS A 83 16.41 -2.73 19.28
N VAL A 84 15.18 -3.23 19.44
CA VAL A 84 14.75 -3.95 20.67
C VAL A 84 15.69 -5.13 20.95
N THR A 85 15.99 -5.93 19.92
CA THR A 85 16.88 -7.10 20.04
C THR A 85 18.31 -6.70 20.43
N LYS A 86 18.83 -5.60 19.84
CA LYS A 86 20.14 -5.03 20.17
C LYS A 86 20.21 -4.58 21.63
N HIS A 87 19.20 -3.86 22.12
CA HIS A 87 19.20 -3.42 23.52
C HIS A 87 19.07 -4.58 24.50
N ASN A 88 18.33 -5.64 24.14
CA ASN A 88 18.31 -6.88 24.93
C ASN A 88 19.69 -7.53 25.03
N SER A 89 20.40 -7.69 23.92
CA SER A 89 21.73 -8.32 23.95
C SER A 89 22.77 -7.47 24.69
N GLN A 90 22.70 -6.14 24.56
CA GLN A 90 23.55 -5.21 25.28
C GLN A 90 23.30 -5.27 26.79
N ARG A 91 22.03 -5.32 27.22
CA ARG A 91 21.66 -5.51 28.63
C ARG A 91 22.20 -6.82 29.16
N ASP A 92 22.01 -7.93 28.44
CA ASP A 92 22.45 -9.25 28.90
C ASP A 92 23.97 -9.32 29.03
N LEU A 93 24.70 -8.69 28.09
CA LEU A 93 26.14 -8.54 28.17
C LEU A 93 26.56 -7.70 29.39
N ALA A 94 25.88 -6.58 29.66
CA ALA A 94 26.16 -5.73 30.82
C ALA A 94 25.93 -6.48 32.14
N ARG A 95 24.83 -7.25 32.26
CA ARG A 95 24.59 -8.12 33.43
C ARG A 95 25.63 -9.23 33.60
N ALA A 96 26.08 -9.84 32.51
CA ALA A 96 27.15 -10.84 32.57
C ALA A 96 28.47 -10.23 33.05
N LYS A 97 28.81 -9.02 32.58
CA LYS A 97 29.98 -8.27 33.05
C LYS A 97 29.83 -7.87 34.51
N GLU A 98 28.67 -7.35 34.92
CA GLU A 98 28.36 -7.06 36.32
C GLU A 98 28.63 -8.28 37.19
N THR A 99 28.03 -9.42 36.85
CA THR A 99 28.20 -10.69 37.59
C THR A 99 29.67 -11.09 37.69
N TYR A 100 30.43 -10.98 36.59
CA TYR A 100 31.86 -11.27 36.57
C TYR A 100 32.65 -10.35 37.52
N PHE A 101 32.38 -9.05 37.53
CA PHE A 101 33.10 -8.11 38.39
C PHE A 101 32.67 -8.18 39.87
N VAL A 102 31.43 -8.58 40.15
CA VAL A 102 31.00 -8.97 41.51
C VAL A 102 31.83 -10.13 42.02
N LEU A 103 32.03 -11.18 41.22
CA LEU A 103 32.86 -12.34 41.58
C LEU A 103 34.36 -11.99 41.72
N LYS A 104 34.81 -10.90 41.10
CA LYS A 104 36.17 -10.36 41.24
C LYS A 104 36.30 -9.35 42.39
N GLU A 105 35.23 -9.11 43.15
CA GLU A 105 35.19 -8.15 44.25
C GLU A 105 35.51 -6.69 43.82
N ASP A 106 35.39 -6.38 42.52
CA ASP A 106 35.53 -5.02 42.00
C ASP A 106 34.17 -4.32 41.98
N SER A 107 33.83 -3.73 43.12
CA SER A 107 32.57 -3.00 43.32
C SER A 107 32.41 -1.80 42.38
N SER A 108 33.50 -1.18 41.92
CA SER A 108 33.43 0.01 41.07
C SER A 108 32.98 -0.35 39.66
N SER A 109 33.59 -1.37 39.07
CA SER A 109 33.24 -1.87 37.75
C SER A 109 31.86 -2.55 37.75
N SER A 110 31.53 -3.30 38.81
CA SER A 110 30.22 -3.92 38.97
C SER A 110 29.09 -2.87 38.93
N LYS A 111 29.20 -1.79 39.72
CA LYS A 111 28.19 -0.72 39.74
C LYS A 111 28.00 -0.06 38.37
N ARG A 112 29.09 0.19 37.65
CA ARG A 112 29.03 0.77 36.31
C ARG A 112 28.24 -0.13 35.34
N TYR A 113 28.48 -1.44 35.36
CA TYR A 113 27.77 -2.36 34.47
C TYR A 113 26.30 -2.57 34.85
N LEU A 114 25.96 -2.44 36.13
CA LEU A 114 24.56 -2.38 36.58
C LEU A 114 23.85 -1.15 36.00
N GLU A 115 24.48 0.04 36.08
CA GLU A 115 23.95 1.28 35.49
C GLU A 115 23.81 1.16 33.96
N GLU A 116 24.81 0.60 33.28
CA GLU A 116 24.77 0.32 31.83
C GLU A 116 23.61 -0.62 31.47
N SER A 117 23.40 -1.70 32.24
CA SER A 117 22.26 -2.61 32.06
C SER A 117 20.91 -1.89 32.23
N GLN A 118 20.79 -1.00 33.21
CA GLN A 118 19.56 -0.25 33.45
C GLN A 118 19.30 0.75 32.31
N GLY A 119 20.35 1.41 31.79
CA GLY A 119 20.27 2.27 30.62
C GLY A 119 19.76 1.52 29.38
N HIS A 120 20.28 0.32 29.10
CA HIS A 120 19.82 -0.50 27.98
C HIS A 120 18.37 -0.99 28.14
N GLU A 121 17.91 -1.29 29.37
CA GLU A 121 16.50 -1.66 29.62
C GLU A 121 15.56 -0.48 29.34
N LEU A 122 15.96 0.74 29.72
CA LEU A 122 15.18 1.95 29.46
C LEU A 122 15.07 2.26 27.96
N GLU A 123 16.17 2.17 27.22
CA GLU A 123 16.15 2.33 25.75
C GLU A 123 15.34 1.23 25.06
N ARG A 124 15.40 -0.01 25.56
CA ARG A 124 14.53 -1.09 25.07
C ARG A 124 13.06 -0.75 25.25
N ALA A 125 12.65 -0.30 26.43
CA ALA A 125 11.25 0.02 26.71
C ALA A 125 10.71 1.15 25.80
N LYS A 126 11.54 2.17 25.52
CA LYS A 126 11.22 3.21 24.54
C LYS A 126 11.04 2.64 23.14
N GLU A 127 11.94 1.76 22.71
CA GLU A 127 11.87 1.14 21.38
C GLU A 127 10.70 0.15 21.25
N GLU A 128 10.36 -0.60 22.30
CA GLU A 128 9.16 -1.46 22.31
C GLU A 128 7.87 -0.65 22.14
N THR A 129 7.83 0.55 22.72
CA THR A 129 6.71 1.49 22.55
C THR A 129 6.65 2.00 21.10
N ARG A 130 7.79 2.38 20.52
CA ARG A 130 7.89 2.75 19.10
C ARG A 130 7.47 1.61 18.18
N TYR A 131 7.94 0.39 18.42
CA TYR A 131 7.57 -0.81 17.67
C TYR A 131 6.05 -1.03 17.68
N LYS A 132 5.41 -1.01 18.87
CA LYS A 132 3.95 -1.14 18.98
C LYS A 132 3.21 -0.05 18.21
N THR A 133 3.73 1.17 18.23
CA THR A 133 3.15 2.31 17.50
C THR A 133 3.27 2.13 15.99
N TRP A 134 4.40 1.64 15.49
CA TRP A 134 4.57 1.30 14.08
C TRP A 134 3.66 0.15 13.63
N VAL A 135 3.48 -0.88 14.45
CA VAL A 135 2.55 -1.99 14.17
C VAL A 135 1.11 -1.50 14.10
N GLN A 136 0.70 -0.61 15.01
CA GLN A 136 -0.63 0.00 14.94
C GLN A 136 -0.78 0.85 13.68
N LYS A 137 0.21 1.69 13.38
CA LYS A 137 0.23 2.50 12.15
C LYS A 137 0.17 1.63 10.89
N GLU A 138 0.86 0.49 10.84
CA GLU A 138 0.77 -0.44 9.70
C GLU A 138 -0.65 -0.99 9.50
N LYS A 139 -1.37 -1.31 10.57
CA LYS A 139 -2.76 -1.76 10.48
C LYS A 139 -3.66 -0.67 9.92
N GLU A 140 -3.52 0.56 10.42
CA GLU A 140 -4.28 1.73 9.96
C GLU A 140 -3.95 2.05 8.48
N ASP A 141 -2.67 2.12 8.14
CA ASP A 141 -2.15 2.38 6.79
C ASP A 141 -2.61 1.32 5.79
N LYS A 142 -2.66 0.05 6.20
CA LYS A 142 -3.15 -1.06 5.35
C LYS A 142 -4.67 -0.98 5.13
N ALA A 143 -5.44 -0.75 6.19
CA ALA A 143 -6.88 -0.58 6.06
C ALA A 143 -7.24 0.64 5.20
N TYR A 144 -6.50 1.73 5.35
CA TYR A 144 -6.66 2.93 4.53
C TYR A 144 -6.32 2.67 3.05
N LEU A 145 -5.25 1.91 2.77
CA LEU A 145 -4.90 1.50 1.42
C LEU A 145 -6.01 0.64 0.80
N GLU A 146 -6.52 -0.36 1.51
CA GLU A 146 -7.58 -1.24 1.03
C GLU A 146 -8.88 -0.47 0.74
N MET A 147 -9.23 0.50 1.58
CA MET A 147 -10.35 1.42 1.33
C MET A 147 -10.15 2.23 0.04
N LYS A 148 -8.96 2.79 -0.17
CA LYS A 148 -8.63 3.58 -1.36
C LYS A 148 -8.63 2.74 -2.63
N GLU A 149 -8.12 1.50 -2.57
CA GLU A 149 -8.16 0.55 -3.68
C GLU A 149 -9.59 0.12 -4.02
N ALA A 150 -10.46 -0.07 -3.03
CA ALA A 150 -11.87 -0.36 -3.27
C ALA A 150 -12.62 0.83 -3.88
N ALA A 151 -12.37 2.05 -3.40
CA ALA A 151 -12.93 3.27 -4.00
C ALA A 151 -12.45 3.48 -5.46
N LEU A 152 -11.20 3.14 -5.76
CA LEU A 152 -10.68 3.14 -7.14
C LEU A 152 -11.42 2.10 -7.99
N GLY A 153 -11.63 0.90 -7.46
CA GLY A 153 -12.41 -0.15 -8.12
C GLY A 153 -13.86 0.24 -8.40
N GLU A 154 -14.51 0.97 -7.49
CA GLU A 154 -15.85 1.53 -7.69
C GLU A 154 -15.87 2.52 -8.86
N LEU A 155 -14.94 3.49 -8.89
CA LEU A 155 -14.88 4.49 -9.95
C LEU A 155 -14.60 3.87 -11.33
N ILE A 156 -13.73 2.86 -11.39
CA ILE A 156 -13.48 2.11 -12.63
C ILE A 156 -14.75 1.39 -13.09
N ALA A 157 -15.46 0.72 -12.19
CA ALA A 157 -16.71 0.03 -12.54
C ALA A 157 -17.81 1.00 -12.97
N GLU A 158 -17.89 2.19 -12.36
CA GLU A 158 -18.80 3.26 -12.78
C GLU A 158 -18.47 3.74 -14.20
N LEU A 159 -17.19 3.95 -14.50
CA LEU A 159 -16.75 4.32 -15.85
C LEU A 159 -17.07 3.21 -16.86
N GLU A 160 -16.86 1.94 -16.52
CA GLU A 160 -17.20 0.81 -17.38
C GLU A 160 -18.72 0.72 -17.64
N LEU A 161 -19.55 1.01 -16.63
CA LEU A 161 -20.99 1.09 -16.79
C LEU A 161 -21.39 2.19 -17.77
N VAL A 162 -20.89 3.42 -17.60
CA VAL A 162 -21.13 4.53 -18.54
C VAL A 162 -20.67 4.18 -19.95
N ARG A 163 -19.51 3.54 -20.08
CA ARG A 163 -18.99 3.08 -21.37
C ARG A 163 -19.86 1.99 -22.00
N SER A 164 -20.42 1.08 -21.19
CA SER A 164 -21.33 0.04 -21.67
C SER A 164 -22.65 0.64 -22.18
N GLU A 165 -23.17 1.68 -21.53
CA GLU A 165 -24.37 2.41 -22.00
C GLU A 165 -24.16 3.09 -23.34
N ILE A 166 -22.99 3.69 -23.53
CA ILE A 166 -22.59 4.31 -24.81
C ILE A 166 -22.47 3.22 -25.87
N ALA A 167 -21.84 2.10 -25.54
CA ALA A 167 -21.61 1.02 -26.47
C ALA A 167 -22.91 0.33 -26.91
N VAL A 168 -23.86 0.14 -25.99
CA VAL A 168 -25.21 -0.36 -26.30
C VAL A 168 -25.91 0.58 -27.28
N LYS A 169 -25.96 1.89 -26.99
CA LYS A 169 -26.56 2.89 -27.89
C LYS A 169 -25.91 2.88 -29.27
N PHE A 170 -24.59 2.74 -29.33
CA PHE A 170 -23.88 2.63 -30.59
C PHE A 170 -24.27 1.37 -31.36
N GLN A 171 -24.27 0.21 -30.70
CA GLN A 171 -24.66 -1.06 -31.32
C GLN A 171 -26.11 -1.03 -31.83
N GLU A 172 -27.04 -0.45 -31.06
CA GLU A 172 -28.43 -0.23 -31.47
C GLU A 172 -28.54 0.71 -32.68
N SER A 173 -27.74 1.77 -32.75
CA SER A 173 -27.68 2.67 -33.91
C SER A 173 -27.18 1.97 -35.18
N GLN A 174 -26.41 0.88 -35.03
CA GLN A 174 -25.95 0.02 -36.12
C GLN A 174 -26.94 -1.11 -36.43
N GLY A 175 -28.11 -1.14 -35.78
CA GLY A 175 -29.13 -2.17 -35.96
C GLY A 175 -28.83 -3.50 -35.27
N LYS A 176 -27.80 -3.56 -34.39
CA LYS A 176 -27.54 -4.75 -33.57
C LYS A 176 -28.56 -4.85 -32.44
N THR A 177 -28.87 -6.08 -32.05
CA THR A 177 -29.88 -6.43 -31.06
C THR A 177 -29.29 -7.28 -29.92
N PRO A 178 -29.96 -7.38 -28.75
CA PRO A 178 -29.47 -8.18 -27.62
C PRO A 178 -29.27 -9.67 -27.92
N THR A 179 -29.85 -10.19 -29.00
CA THR A 179 -29.66 -11.56 -29.48
C THR A 179 -28.35 -11.75 -30.25
N ASP A 180 -27.67 -10.67 -30.65
CA ASP A 180 -26.40 -10.77 -31.37
C ASP A 180 -25.27 -11.20 -30.42
N PRO A 181 -24.39 -12.15 -30.81
CA PRO A 181 -23.33 -12.67 -29.96
C PRO A 181 -22.33 -11.62 -29.46
N GLU A 182 -22.16 -10.53 -30.22
CA GLU A 182 -21.25 -9.43 -29.90
C GLU A 182 -21.93 -8.28 -29.13
N TYR A 183 -23.23 -8.39 -28.85
CA TYR A 183 -23.96 -7.33 -28.17
C TYR A 183 -23.52 -7.22 -26.72
N ILE A 184 -23.20 -6.00 -26.31
CA ILE A 184 -22.73 -5.69 -24.97
C ILE A 184 -23.92 -5.73 -24.00
N LYS A 185 -23.87 -6.66 -23.05
CA LYS A 185 -24.91 -6.79 -22.02
C LYS A 185 -24.67 -5.81 -20.89
N LYS A 186 -25.47 -4.74 -20.85
CA LYS A 186 -25.38 -3.69 -19.83
C LYS A 186 -25.53 -4.23 -18.41
N GLU A 187 -26.39 -5.23 -18.21
CA GLU A 187 -26.72 -5.83 -16.92
C GLU A 187 -25.50 -6.41 -16.20
N ILE A 188 -24.51 -6.88 -16.98
CA ILE A 188 -23.23 -7.38 -16.45
C ILE A 188 -22.47 -6.25 -15.74
N TYR A 189 -22.44 -5.06 -16.35
CA TYR A 189 -21.73 -3.89 -15.81
C TYR A 189 -22.51 -3.24 -14.66
N GLU A 190 -23.84 -3.26 -14.70
CA GLU A 190 -24.68 -2.82 -13.58
C GLU A 190 -24.44 -3.68 -12.33
N THR A 191 -24.37 -5.01 -12.51
CA THR A 191 -24.07 -5.95 -11.42
C THR A 191 -22.67 -5.72 -10.88
N GLN A 192 -21.66 -5.59 -11.75
CA GLN A 192 -20.28 -5.30 -11.33
C GLN A 192 -20.17 -3.98 -10.56
N TYR A 193 -20.84 -2.92 -11.03
CA TYR A 193 -20.85 -1.64 -10.32
C TYR A 193 -21.50 -1.76 -8.94
N ALA A 194 -22.64 -2.44 -8.83
CA ALA A 194 -23.33 -2.65 -7.55
C ALA A 194 -22.46 -3.43 -6.55
N GLU A 195 -21.78 -4.49 -7.00
CA GLU A 195 -20.84 -5.25 -6.18
C GLU A 195 -19.67 -4.38 -5.69
N LYS A 196 -19.04 -3.63 -6.59
CA LYS A 196 -17.89 -2.76 -6.25
C LYS A 196 -18.28 -1.62 -5.30
N LYS A 197 -19.45 -1.04 -5.50
CA LYS A 197 -20.02 -0.03 -4.60
C LYS A 197 -20.29 -0.59 -3.20
N SER A 198 -20.80 -1.81 -3.11
CA SER A 198 -21.00 -2.49 -1.82
C SER A 198 -19.68 -2.79 -1.12
N ASP A 199 -18.67 -3.29 -1.85
CA ASP A 199 -17.33 -3.54 -1.30
C ASP A 199 -16.66 -2.25 -0.81
N ALA A 200 -16.71 -1.17 -1.59
CA ALA A 200 -16.17 0.13 -1.18
C ALA A 200 -16.78 0.63 0.14
N ARG A 201 -18.10 0.55 0.30
CA ARG A 201 -18.79 0.90 1.56
C ARG A 201 -18.33 0.03 2.73
N ARG A 202 -18.19 -1.28 2.52
CA ARG A 202 -17.69 -2.20 3.53
C ARG A 202 -16.28 -1.82 3.98
N ARG A 203 -15.38 -1.54 3.02
CA ARG A 203 -13.99 -1.17 3.32
C ARG A 203 -13.86 0.17 4.05
N VAL A 204 -14.73 1.13 3.77
CA VAL A 204 -14.82 2.38 4.55
C VAL A 204 -15.17 2.08 6.01
N SER A 205 -16.19 1.26 6.25
CA SER A 205 -16.59 0.87 7.60
C SER A 205 -15.49 0.08 8.32
N ASP A 206 -14.80 -0.83 7.61
CA ASP A 206 -13.66 -1.57 8.17
C ASP A 206 -12.51 -0.63 8.56
N TRP A 207 -12.20 0.38 7.75
CA TRP A 207 -11.19 1.39 8.06
C TRP A 207 -11.55 2.24 9.28
N GLU A 208 -12.81 2.70 9.37
CA GLU A 208 -13.30 3.43 10.55
C GLU A 208 -13.25 2.58 11.82
N ARG A 209 -13.57 1.28 11.71
CA ARG A 209 -13.44 0.34 12.82
C ARG A 209 -12.00 0.19 13.28
N VAL A 210 -11.06 -0.02 12.35
CA VAL A 210 -9.62 -0.13 12.68
C VAL A 210 -9.11 1.12 13.40
N LYS A 211 -9.57 2.30 12.98
CA LYS A 211 -9.20 3.58 13.61
C LYS A 211 -9.77 3.73 15.02
N THR A 212 -10.99 3.24 15.26
CA THR A 212 -11.69 3.40 16.55
C THR A 212 -11.30 2.33 17.58
N GLU A 213 -10.96 1.12 17.12
CA GLU A 213 -10.46 0.02 17.97
C GLU A 213 -8.97 0.13 18.29
N ALA A 214 -8.29 1.14 17.75
CA ALA A 214 -6.86 1.32 17.89
C ALA A 214 -6.48 1.57 19.37
N PRO A 215 -5.54 0.80 19.95
CA PRO A 215 -5.13 0.98 21.33
C PRO A 215 -4.58 2.39 21.59
N SER A 216 -4.85 2.93 22.79
CA SER A 216 -4.17 4.16 23.23
C SER A 216 -2.72 3.82 23.59
N LEU A 217 -1.79 4.29 22.77
CA LEU A 217 -0.36 4.17 23.01
C LEU A 217 0.24 5.48 23.52
N PRO A 218 1.29 5.44 24.35
CA PRO A 218 2.05 6.62 24.73
C PRO A 218 2.54 7.39 23.50
N LYS A 219 2.56 8.72 23.55
CA LYS A 219 3.12 9.52 22.46
C LYS A 219 4.63 9.29 22.39
N VAL A 220 5.09 8.76 21.26
CA VAL A 220 6.52 8.57 20.94
C VAL A 220 6.84 9.22 19.61
N ASN A 221 8.04 9.79 19.49
CA ASN A 221 8.52 10.30 18.22
C ASN A 221 8.90 9.13 17.30
N LEU A 222 8.26 9.04 16.14
CA LEU A 222 8.50 7.96 15.17
C LEU A 222 9.73 8.24 14.30
N GLU A 223 10.10 9.51 14.15
CA GLU A 223 11.24 9.93 13.31
C GLU A 223 12.57 9.40 13.85
N ASP A 224 12.71 9.34 15.18
CA ASP A 224 13.85 8.77 15.90
C ASP A 224 14.12 7.28 15.55
N SER A 225 13.17 6.60 14.90
CA SER A 225 13.37 5.21 14.44
C SER A 225 14.48 5.13 13.38
N PHE A 226 14.69 6.20 12.61
CA PHE A 226 15.63 6.26 11.49
C PHE A 226 16.98 6.90 11.83
N ASP A 227 17.09 7.62 12.96
CA ASP A 227 18.28 8.43 13.26
C ASP A 227 19.55 7.62 13.57
N ASP A 228 19.41 6.38 14.07
CA ASP A 228 20.54 5.50 14.37
C ASP A 228 21.00 4.63 13.18
N ALA A 229 20.44 4.83 11.98
CA ALA A 229 20.77 4.04 10.78
C ALA A 229 21.94 4.62 9.96
N LYS A 230 22.63 5.66 10.46
CA LYS A 230 23.81 6.27 9.84
C LYS A 230 25.12 5.76 10.44
#